data_AF-A0A2V2FQC3-F1
#
_entry.id   AF-A0A2V2FQC3-F1
#
_cell.length_a   1.000
_cell.length_b   1.000
_cell.length_c   1.000
_cell.angle_alpha   90.00
_cell.angle_beta   90.00
_cell.angle_gamma   90.00
#
_symmetry.space_group_name_H-M   'P 1'
#
loop_
_entity.id
_entity.type
_entity.pdbx_description
1 polymer ?
#
loop_
_entity_poly.entity_id
_entity_poly.type
_entity_poly.pdbx_seq_one_letter_code
_entity_poly.pdbx_strand_id
1 'polypeptide(L)' 'MQKRKVRPEMPYEELIAAWVKDYGEAMMQIEAARLVGVAPRTISRRVRDGVLRVTPDKRVLTRSLCAYANSFPEPIVR' A
#
# COMPACT_ATOMS: atom_id res chain seq x y z
N MET A 1 14.60 -10.94 -6.76
CA MET A 1 14.57 -9.54 -7.23
C MET A 1 13.82 -8.70 -6.21
N GLN A 2 14.50 -7.76 -5.52
CA GLN A 2 13.79 -6.77 -4.70
C GLN A 2 13.22 -5.71 -5.64
N LYS A 3 11.89 -5.66 -5.78
CA LYS A 3 11.24 -4.53 -6.47
C LYS A 3 11.61 -3.26 -5.70
N ARG A 4 12.19 -2.28 -6.40
CA ARG A 4 12.49 -0.97 -5.82
C ARG A 4 11.17 -0.38 -5.30
N LYS A 5 11.20 0.12 -4.07
CA LYS A 5 10.07 0.81 -3.43
C LYS A 5 10.06 2.22 -3.99
N VAL A 6 8.99 2.57 -4.69
CA VAL A 6 8.89 3.85 -5.40
C VAL A 6 7.62 4.54 -4.97
N ARG A 7 7.70 5.85 -4.77
CA ARG A 7 6.53 6.70 -4.55
C ARG A 7 5.55 6.55 -5.74
N PRO A 8 4.23 6.47 -5.51
CA PRO A 8 3.24 6.49 -6.58
C PRO A 8 3.38 7.73 -7.47
N GLU A 9 3.14 7.58 -8.78
CA GLU A 9 3.26 8.67 -9.76
C GLU A 9 2.13 9.70 -9.67
N MET A 10 0.99 9.32 -9.08
CA MET A 10 -0.20 10.17 -8.99
C MET A 10 -0.35 10.82 -7.61
N PRO A 11 -1.10 11.94 -7.50
CA PRO A 11 -1.40 12.59 -6.23
C PRO A 11 -2.07 11.66 -5.22
N TYR A 12 -1.84 11.95 -3.92
CA TYR A 12 -2.33 11.12 -2.81
C TYR A 12 -3.84 10.85 -2.86
N GLU A 13 -4.65 11.89 -3.04
CA GLU A 13 -6.11 11.78 -3.04
C GLU A 13 -6.63 10.99 -4.26
N GLU A 14 -6.03 11.21 -5.43
CA GLU A 14 -6.39 10.49 -6.65
C GLU A 14 -6.03 9.02 -6.57
N LEU A 15 -4.89 8.69 -5.94
CA LEU A 15 -4.50 7.31 -5.67
C LEU A 15 -5.50 6.59 -4.76
N ILE A 16 -5.96 7.27 -3.69
CA ILE A 16 -6.97 6.72 -2.79
C ILE A 16 -8.25 6.46 -3.57
N ALA A 17 -8.74 7.45 -4.32
CA ALA A 17 -9.97 7.32 -5.09
C ALA A 17 -9.89 6.16 -6.11
N ALA A 18 -8.77 6.03 -6.83
CA ALA A 18 -8.53 4.94 -7.77
C ALA A 18 -8.55 3.57 -7.08
N TRP A 19 -7.82 3.42 -5.96
CA TRP A 19 -7.77 2.14 -5.26
C TRP A 19 -9.08 1.79 -4.56
N VAL A 20 -9.81 2.77 -4.03
CA VAL A 20 -11.15 2.55 -3.45
C VAL A 20 -12.12 2.10 -4.54
N LYS A 21 -12.05 2.68 -5.74
CA LYS A 21 -12.88 2.27 -6.88
C LYS A 21 -12.63 0.80 -7.27
N ASP A 22 -11.37 0.36 -7.28
CA ASP A 22 -11.01 -0.97 -7.77
C ASP A 22 -11.13 -2.07 -6.70
N TYR A 23 -10.85 -1.75 -5.43
CA TYR A 23 -10.72 -2.75 -4.34
C TYR A 23 -11.63 -2.47 -3.13
N GLY A 24 -12.31 -1.32 -3.10
CA GLY A 24 -13.08 -0.83 -1.95
C GLY A 24 -12.24 -0.13 -0.88
N GLU A 25 -12.89 0.21 0.24
CA GLU A 25 -12.26 0.90 1.38
C GLU A 25 -11.19 0.07 2.11
N ALA A 26 -11.19 -1.25 1.90
CA ALA A 26 -10.19 -2.16 2.43
C ALA A 26 -9.96 -3.33 1.47
N MET A 27 -8.77 -3.91 1.49
CA MET A 27 -8.38 -5.00 0.57
C MET A 27 -7.59 -6.09 1.27
N MET A 28 -7.48 -7.28 0.67
CA MET A 28 -6.68 -8.36 1.23
C MET A 28 -5.20 -7.98 1.27
N GLN A 29 -4.46 -8.51 2.25
CA GLN A 29 -3.01 -8.24 2.37
C GLN A 29 -2.22 -8.65 1.12
N ILE A 30 -2.69 -9.67 0.40
CA ILE A 30 -2.07 -10.12 -0.85
C ILE A 30 -2.26 -9.11 -2.00
N GLU A 31 -3.43 -8.47 -2.07
CA GLU A 31 -3.74 -7.43 -3.05
C GLU A 31 -2.93 -6.16 -2.75
N ALA A 32 -2.91 -5.76 -1.48
CA ALA A 32 -2.10 -4.65 -0.99
C ALA A 32 -0.61 -4.83 -1.32
N ALA A 33 -0.09 -6.03 -1.12
CA ALA A 33 1.30 -6.37 -1.44
C ALA A 33 1.57 -6.26 -2.95
N ARG A 34 0.64 -6.74 -3.79
CA ARG A 34 0.75 -6.68 -5.25
C ARG A 34 0.73 -5.24 -5.76
N LEU A 35 -0.17 -4.40 -5.27
CA LEU A 35 -0.29 -2.99 -5.64
C LEU A 35 0.98 -2.20 -5.32
N VAL A 36 1.49 -2.36 -4.10
CA VAL A 36 2.70 -1.65 -3.64
C VAL A 36 3.97 -2.28 -4.22
N GLY A 37 3.89 -3.48 -4.81
CA GLY A 37 5.04 -4.18 -5.36
C GLY A 37 5.97 -4.76 -4.29
N VAL A 38 5.44 -5.17 -3.13
CA VAL A 38 6.22 -5.78 -2.04
C VAL A 38 5.80 -7.24 -1.81
N ALA A 39 6.62 -7.99 -1.06
CA ALA A 39 6.22 -9.33 -0.62
C ALA A 39 5.05 -9.26 0.39
N PRO A 40 4.09 -10.22 0.39
CA PRO A 40 2.99 -10.26 1.37
C PRO A 40 3.46 -10.22 2.82
N ARG A 41 4.57 -10.91 3.14
CA ARG A 41 5.19 -10.89 4.47
C ARG A 41 5.57 -9.47 4.92
N THR A 42 5.91 -8.58 4.00
CA THR A 42 6.20 -7.17 4.29
C THR A 42 4.94 -6.46 4.80
N ILE A 43 3.80 -6.67 4.14
CA ILE A 43 2.51 -6.10 4.58
C ILE A 43 2.17 -6.63 5.98
N SER A 44 2.23 -7.94 6.21
CA SER A 44 1.93 -8.53 7.52
C SER A 44 2.84 -7.99 8.64
N ARG A 45 4.12 -7.74 8.32
CA ARG A 45 5.06 -7.11 9.28
C ARG A 45 4.66 -5.67 9.57
N ARG A 46 4.33 -4.88 8.54
CA ARG A 46 3.89 -3.48 8.70
C ARG A 46 2.56 -3.34 9.44
N VAL A 47 1.65 -4.31 9.32
CA VAL A 47 0.45 -4.40 10.15
C VAL A 47 0.82 -4.64 11.61
N ARG A 48 1.70 -5.61 11.89
CA ARG A 48 2.18 -5.91 13.25
C ARG A 48 2.90 -4.71 13.88
N ASP A 49 3.68 -3.99 13.10
CA ASP A 49 4.42 -2.81 13.54
C ASP A 49 3.51 -1.57 13.72
N GLY A 50 2.20 -1.69 13.46
CA GLY A 50 1.22 -0.60 13.60
C GLY A 50 1.25 0.45 12.49
N VAL A 51 2.08 0.25 11.46
CA VAL A 51 2.22 1.17 10.31
C VAL A 51 1.01 1.09 9.38
N LEU A 52 0.52 -0.13 9.11
CA LEU A 52 -0.69 -0.35 8.31
C LEU A 52 -1.87 -0.64 9.21
N ARG A 53 -2.96 0.11 9.03
CA ARG A 53 -4.23 -0.12 9.69
C ARG A 53 -5.03 -1.19 8.95
N VAL A 54 -5.66 -2.06 9.73
CA VAL A 54 -6.50 -3.14 9.22
C VAL A 54 -7.87 -3.09 9.86
N THR A 55 -8.87 -3.61 9.14
CA THR A 55 -10.20 -3.92 9.66
C THR A 55 -10.17 -5.15 10.60
N PRO A 56 -11.24 -5.41 11.37
CA PRO A 56 -11.32 -6.59 12.24
C PRO A 56 -11.10 -7.94 11.52
N ASP A 57 -11.48 -8.04 10.25
CA ASP A 57 -11.28 -9.22 9.39
C ASP A 57 -9.88 -9.25 8.72
N LYS A 58 -8.94 -8.42 9.17
CA LYS A 58 -7.53 -8.37 8.74
C LYS A 58 -7.30 -7.87 7.29
N ARG A 59 -8.28 -7.16 6.71
CA ARG A 59 -8.10 -6.43 5.44
C ARG A 59 -7.40 -5.09 5.69
N VAL A 60 -6.50 -4.70 4.79
CA VAL A 60 -5.74 -3.45 4.88
C VAL A 60 -6.61 -2.29 4.42
N LEU A 61 -6.71 -1.23 5.23
CA LEU A 61 -7.42 -0.02 4.85
C LEU A 61 -6.70 0.67 3.69
N THR A 62 -7.45 1.01 2.63
CA THR A 62 -6.90 1.58 1.40
C THR A 62 -6.16 2.88 1.67
N ARG A 63 -6.75 3.80 2.46
CA ARG A 63 -6.09 5.05 2.88
C ARG A 63 -4.76 4.84 3.60
N SER A 64 -4.70 3.84 4.49
CA SER A 64 -3.49 3.50 5.23
C SER A 64 -2.41 2.93 4.31
N LEU A 65 -2.81 2.10 3.34
CA LEU A 65 -1.90 1.59 2.32
C LEU A 65 -1.36 2.70 1.42
N CYS A 66 -2.21 3.64 0.99
CA CYS A 66 -1.81 4.81 0.20
C CYS A 66 -0.78 5.66 0.95
N ALA A 67 -0.98 5.89 2.25
CA ALA A 67 -0.06 6.67 3.08
C ALA A 67 1.31 5.96 3.18
N TYR A 68 1.29 4.65 3.38
CA TYR A 68 2.50 3.83 3.38
C TYR A 68 3.22 3.88 2.03
N ALA A 69 2.51 3.73 0.90
CA ALA A 69 3.12 3.81 -0.43
C ALA A 69 3.75 5.19 -0.70
N ASN A 70 3.11 6.27 -0.26
CA ASN A 70 3.61 7.64 -0.41
C ASN A 70 4.80 7.98 0.50
N SER A 71 5.11 7.13 1.49
CA SER A 71 6.29 7.29 2.35
C SER A 71 7.59 6.81 1.70
N PHE A 72 7.53 6.18 0.52
CA PHE A 72 8.71 5.74 -0.20
C PHE A 72 9.46 6.92 -0.85
N PRO A 73 10.79 6.82 -0.96
CA PRO A 73 11.57 7.84 -1.67
C PRO A 73 11.15 7.90 -3.13
N GLU A 74 11.33 9.08 -3.73
CA GLU A 74 11.12 9.26 -5.17
C GLU A 74 12.08 8.35 -5.97
N PRO A 75 11.63 7.84 -7.12
CA PRO A 75 12.50 7.06 -7.98
C PRO A 75 13.68 7.95 -8.41
N ILE A 76 14.91 7.53 -8.10
CA ILE A 76 16.10 8.13 -8.69
C ILE A 76 16.06 7.78 -10.18
N VAL A 77 15.58 8.72 -11.00
CA VAL A 77 15.71 8.67 -12.45
C VAL A 77 17.22 8.78 -12.75
N ARG A 78 17.81 7.70 -13.27
CA ARG A 78 19.20 7.67 -13.74
C ARG A 78 19.20 7.57 -15.25
#